data_AF-A0A7C6GPI8-F1
#
_entry.id   AF-A0A7C6GPI8-F1
#
_cell.length_a   1.000
_cell.length_b   1.000
_cell.length_c   1.000
_cell.angle_alpha   90.00
_cell.angle_beta   90.00
_cell.angle_gamma   90.00
#
_symmetry.space_group_name_H-M   'P 1'
#
loop_
_entity.id
_entity.type
_entity.pdbx_description
1 polymer ?
#
loop_
_entity_poly.entity_id
_entity_poly.type
_entity_poly.pdbx_seq_one_letter_code
_entity_poly.pdbx_strand_id
1 'polypeptide(L)'
;MKDVYSRDGESFTGAMSLIVSLLIRYPEIATLKLNPANSSLTISLIFRYKFSTEEKKGFREELKMSLETLAALDRVQPQRIEVNFRRQNDLSFVEIIRDLATFSPEELSLLIKLINHRYPQELIKEADSETGEEDLLFQDEMIAHMLEELKELPPEKELIGIREEGRVMIFNYSTPP
;
A
#
# COMPACT_ATOMS: atom_id res chain seq x y z
N MET A 1 -11.56 0.58 19.80
CA MET A 1 -12.11 0.46 18.43
C MET A 1 -12.26 1.86 17.87
N LYS A 2 -11.46 2.23 16.87
CA LYS A 2 -11.56 3.53 16.20
C LYS A 2 -12.64 3.44 15.12
N ASP A 3 -13.54 4.43 15.12
CA ASP A 3 -14.74 4.47 14.27
C ASP A 3 -14.38 4.50 12.77
N VAL A 4 -14.81 3.47 12.04
CA VAL A 4 -14.75 3.41 10.58
C VAL A 4 -16.06 4.00 10.05
N TYR A 5 -16.00 5.20 9.47
CA TYR A 5 -17.16 5.86 8.86
C TYR A 5 -17.21 5.54 7.35
N SER A 6 -18.13 4.65 6.94
CA SER A 6 -18.53 4.51 5.53
C SER A 6 -19.63 5.54 5.24
N ARG A 7 -19.42 6.39 4.25
CA ARG A 7 -20.35 7.44 3.85
C ARG A 7 -21.03 7.09 2.54
N ASP A 8 -21.60 5.89 2.44
CA ASP A 8 -22.66 5.51 1.52
C ASP A 8 -23.19 4.14 1.96
N GLY A 9 -24.49 3.89 1.81
CA GLY A 9 -25.16 2.65 2.22
C GLY A 9 -24.74 1.38 1.46
N GLU A 10 -23.53 1.34 0.91
CA GLU A 10 -22.91 0.14 0.36
C GLU A 10 -22.38 -0.75 1.50
N SER A 11 -22.67 -2.05 1.40
CA SER A 11 -22.13 -3.05 2.33
C SER A 11 -20.61 -3.03 2.30
N PHE A 12 -19.99 -2.90 3.48
CA PHE A 12 -18.54 -2.95 3.63
C PHE A 12 -17.99 -4.28 3.09
N THR A 13 -17.16 -4.23 2.05
CA THR A 13 -16.66 -5.43 1.35
C THR A 13 -15.32 -5.90 1.92
N GLY A 14 -14.92 -7.15 1.63
CA GLY A 14 -13.60 -7.67 2.01
C GLY A 14 -12.43 -6.81 1.49
N ALA A 15 -12.57 -6.24 0.28
CA ALA A 15 -11.59 -5.33 -0.29
C ALA A 15 -11.46 -4.02 0.52
N MET A 16 -12.57 -3.45 0.99
CA MET A 16 -12.56 -2.28 1.86
C MET A 16 -11.90 -2.59 3.21
N SER A 17 -12.26 -3.73 3.80
CA SER A 17 -11.63 -4.23 5.02
C SER A 17 -10.11 -4.37 4.84
N LEU A 18 -9.64 -4.91 3.71
CA LEU A 18 -8.21 -5.09 3.46
C LEU A 18 -7.48 -3.76 3.38
N ILE A 19 -8.04 -2.79 2.65
CA ILE A 19 -7.47 -1.43 2.55
C ILE A 19 -7.30 -0.84 3.96
N VAL A 20 -8.31 -0.96 4.82
CA VAL A 20 -8.26 -0.47 6.20
C VAL A 20 -7.19 -1.18 7.00
N SER A 21 -7.15 -2.51 6.95
CA SER A 21 -6.15 -3.32 7.67
C SER A 21 -4.73 -2.96 7.26
N LEU A 22 -4.47 -2.85 5.95
CA LEU A 22 -3.16 -2.47 5.42
C LEU A 22 -2.76 -1.05 5.82
N LEU A 23 -3.68 -0.09 5.69
CA LEU A 23 -3.38 1.28 6.09
C LEU A 23 -3.06 1.32 7.58
N ILE A 24 -3.88 0.74 8.46
CA ILE A 24 -3.63 0.69 9.92
C ILE A 24 -2.27 0.06 10.23
N ARG A 25 -1.95 -1.07 9.60
CA ARG A 25 -0.72 -1.84 9.83
C ARG A 25 0.56 -1.10 9.40
N TYR A 26 0.47 -0.24 8.40
CA TYR A 26 1.60 0.48 7.80
C TYR A 26 1.34 2.00 7.81
N PRO A 27 1.68 2.72 8.90
CA PRO A 27 1.43 4.15 9.04
C PRO A 27 2.20 5.02 8.03
N GLU A 28 3.18 4.45 7.33
CA GLU A 28 3.90 5.08 6.22
C GLU A 28 3.06 5.24 4.94
N ILE A 29 2.02 4.43 4.76
CA ILE A 29 1.21 4.46 3.54
C ILE A 29 0.18 5.59 3.66
N ALA A 30 0.27 6.56 2.74
CA ALA A 30 -0.65 7.68 2.68
C ALA A 30 -1.94 7.32 1.94
N THR A 31 -1.81 6.62 0.81
CA THR A 31 -2.97 6.12 0.07
C THR A 31 -2.72 4.73 -0.48
N LEU A 32 -3.77 3.93 -0.52
CA LEU A 32 -3.75 2.61 -1.11
C LEU A 32 -4.94 2.47 -2.06
N LYS A 33 -4.68 2.12 -3.32
CA LYS A 33 -5.70 2.06 -4.36
C LYS A 33 -5.75 0.68 -5.00
N LEU A 34 -6.95 0.10 -5.06
CA LEU A 34 -7.23 -1.14 -5.79
C LEU A 34 -7.89 -0.78 -7.11
N ASN A 35 -7.27 -1.18 -8.22
CA ASN A 35 -7.77 -0.96 -9.56
C ASN A 35 -8.14 -2.30 -10.22
N PRO A 36 -9.44 -2.59 -10.40
CA PRO A 36 -9.86 -3.85 -10.98
C PRO A 36 -9.66 -3.94 -12.50
N ALA A 37 -9.59 -2.81 -13.21
CA ALA A 37 -9.43 -2.80 -14.67
C ALA A 37 -8.09 -3.42 -15.13
N ASN A 38 -7.07 -3.39 -14.27
CA ASN A 38 -5.76 -3.96 -14.53
C ASN A 38 -5.25 -4.83 -13.37
N SER A 39 -6.16 -5.28 -12.49
CA SER A 39 -5.87 -6.09 -11.30
C SER A 39 -4.63 -5.63 -10.55
N SER A 40 -4.55 -4.34 -10.23
CA SER A 40 -3.37 -3.75 -9.61
C SER A 40 -3.65 -3.04 -8.29
N LEU A 41 -2.63 -3.05 -7.45
CA LEU A 41 -2.51 -2.30 -6.22
C LEU A 41 -1.56 -1.13 -6.44
N THR A 42 -1.98 0.07 -6.06
CA THR A 42 -1.11 1.25 -6.03
C THR A 42 -0.93 1.72 -4.60
N ILE A 43 0.31 1.74 -4.14
CA ILE A 43 0.72 2.22 -2.81
C ILE A 43 1.38 3.57 -3.00
N SER A 44 0.91 4.60 -2.30
CA SER A 44 1.51 5.93 -2.37
C SER A 44 2.04 6.36 -1.01
N LEU A 45 3.29 6.81 -1.01
CA LEU A 45 3.99 7.34 0.15
C LEU A 45 4.36 8.80 -0.09
N ILE A 46 4.40 9.59 0.98
CA ILE A 46 4.70 11.02 0.92
C ILE A 46 6.02 11.28 1.62
N PHE A 47 6.90 12.03 0.95
CA PHE A 47 8.19 12.43 1.48
C PHE A 47 8.29 13.94 1.54
N ARG A 48 8.78 14.48 2.65
CA ARG A 48 9.26 15.86 2.76
C ARG A 48 10.70 15.96 2.25
N TYR A 49 10.89 15.53 1.00
CA TYR A 49 12.21 15.39 0.39
C TYR A 49 12.15 15.62 -1.12
N LYS A 50 13.22 16.20 -1.66
CA LYS A 50 13.34 16.52 -3.08
C LYS A 50 14.35 15.60 -3.72
N PHE A 51 13.87 14.50 -4.30
CA PHE A 51 14.73 13.56 -5.02
C PHE A 51 15.31 14.18 -6.29
N SER A 52 16.62 14.09 -6.44
CA SER A 52 17.33 14.28 -7.71
C SER A 52 16.98 13.17 -8.72
N THR A 53 17.37 13.35 -9.98
CA THR A 53 17.12 12.35 -11.03
C THR A 53 17.87 11.05 -10.72
N GLU A 54 19.11 11.17 -10.25
CA GLU A 54 19.98 10.06 -9.88
C GLU A 54 19.41 9.27 -8.70
N GLU A 55 18.91 9.97 -7.66
CA GLU A 55 18.27 9.32 -6.51
C GLU A 55 16.98 8.58 -6.90
N LYS A 56 16.14 9.18 -7.75
CA LYS A 56 14.94 8.48 -8.27
C LYS A 56 15.29 7.20 -9.02
N LYS A 57 16.37 7.25 -9.82
CA LYS A 57 16.84 6.09 -10.58
C LYS A 57 17.36 5.02 -9.63
N GLY A 58 18.29 5.36 -8.74
CA GLY A 58 18.89 4.41 -7.80
C GLY A 58 17.85 3.80 -6.85
N PHE A 59 16.92 4.60 -6.35
CA PHE A 59 15.86 4.11 -5.46
C PHE A 59 14.88 3.18 -6.19
N ARG A 60 14.50 3.49 -7.45
CA ARG A 60 13.70 2.58 -8.27
C ARG A 60 14.41 1.26 -8.51
N GLU A 61 15.69 1.30 -8.87
CA GLU A 61 16.49 0.10 -9.13
C GLU A 61 16.63 -0.76 -7.88
N GLU A 62 16.91 -0.15 -6.73
CA GLU A 62 16.99 -0.84 -5.44
C GLU A 62 15.68 -1.53 -5.07
N LEU A 63 14.56 -0.80 -5.06
CA LEU A 63 13.25 -1.39 -4.74
C LEU A 63 12.93 -2.52 -5.71
N LYS A 64 13.05 -2.28 -7.02
CA LYS A 64 12.72 -3.30 -8.02
C LYS A 64 13.57 -4.55 -7.84
N MET A 65 14.89 -4.41 -7.67
CA MET A 65 15.79 -5.53 -7.44
C MET A 65 15.43 -6.31 -6.17
N SER A 66 15.11 -5.63 -5.07
CA SER A 66 14.73 -6.29 -3.81
C SER A 66 13.43 -7.08 -3.96
N LEU A 67 12.41 -6.51 -4.60
CA LEU A 67 11.11 -7.17 -4.81
C LEU A 67 11.23 -8.35 -5.78
N GLU A 68 11.99 -8.20 -6.88
CA GLU A 68 12.26 -9.28 -7.83
C GLU A 68 13.05 -10.43 -7.17
N THR A 69 13.99 -10.10 -6.28
CA THR A 69 14.77 -11.10 -5.54
C THR A 69 13.86 -11.89 -4.59
N LEU A 70 12.99 -11.20 -3.84
CA LEU A 70 12.02 -11.87 -2.97
C LEU A 70 11.09 -12.78 -3.78
N ALA A 71 10.53 -12.26 -4.87
CA ALA A 71 9.67 -13.04 -5.76
C ALA A 71 10.35 -14.31 -6.30
N ALA A 72 11.64 -14.22 -6.65
CA ALA A 72 12.42 -15.37 -7.09
C ALA A 72 12.60 -16.43 -5.98
N LEU A 73 12.78 -16.02 -4.73
CA LEU A 73 12.83 -16.94 -3.58
C LEU A 73 11.49 -17.64 -3.35
N ASP A 74 10.39 -16.90 -3.52
CA ASP A 74 9.03 -17.39 -3.36
C ASP A 74 8.52 -18.15 -4.60
N ARG A 75 9.33 -18.22 -5.67
CA ARG A 75 9.02 -18.86 -6.95
C ARG A 75 7.77 -18.30 -7.63
N VAL A 76 7.53 -17.01 -7.45
CA VAL A 76 6.47 -16.25 -8.13
C VAL A 76 7.07 -15.34 -9.19
N GLN A 77 6.29 -15.00 -10.21
CA GLN A 77 6.76 -14.16 -11.32
C GLN A 77 5.88 -12.91 -11.48
N PRO A 78 6.29 -11.79 -10.87
CA PRO A 78 5.59 -10.51 -10.96
C PRO A 78 5.35 -10.09 -12.41
N GLN A 79 4.12 -9.70 -12.71
CA GLN A 79 3.75 -9.17 -14.01
C GLN A 79 3.97 -7.65 -14.08
N ARG A 80 3.92 -6.97 -12.93
CA ARG A 80 4.02 -5.51 -12.86
C ARG A 80 4.73 -5.05 -11.61
N ILE A 81 5.87 -4.38 -11.75
CA ILE A 81 6.55 -3.65 -10.68
C ILE A 81 6.94 -2.29 -11.24
N GLU A 82 6.23 -1.24 -10.84
CA GLU A 82 6.50 0.13 -11.27
C GLU A 82 6.71 1.04 -10.06
N VAL A 83 7.71 1.92 -10.15
CA VAL A 83 7.96 2.95 -9.14
C VAL A 83 7.99 4.31 -9.83
N ASN A 84 6.99 5.12 -9.50
CA ASN A 84 6.78 6.43 -10.06
C ASN A 84 7.01 7.51 -9.02
N PHE A 85 7.51 8.66 -9.47
CA PHE A 85 7.77 9.80 -8.61
C PHE A 85 7.01 10.99 -9.16
N ARG A 86 6.18 11.60 -8.32
CA ARG A 86 5.54 12.89 -8.61
C ARG A 86 6.02 13.90 -7.60
N ARG A 87 6.12 15.17 -8.03
CA ARG A 87 6.48 16.27 -7.15
C ARG A 87 5.34 17.25 -7.09
N GLN A 88 5.01 17.68 -5.88
CA GLN A 88 4.06 18.76 -5.65
C GLN A 88 4.64 19.65 -4.54
N ASN A 89 5.00 20.88 -4.91
CA ASN A 89 5.65 21.85 -4.02
C ASN A 89 6.93 21.27 -3.37
N ASP A 90 6.93 21.18 -2.04
CA ASP A 90 8.02 20.65 -1.22
C ASP A 90 7.85 19.17 -0.85
N LEU A 91 6.82 18.52 -1.39
CA LEU A 91 6.53 17.11 -1.19
C LEU A 91 6.85 16.30 -2.45
N SER A 92 7.38 15.10 -2.24
CA SER A 92 7.46 14.07 -3.28
C SER A 92 6.51 12.93 -2.93
N PHE A 93 5.79 12.47 -3.94
CA PHE A 93 4.94 11.30 -3.87
C PHE A 93 5.64 10.16 -4.60
N VAL A 94 5.84 9.05 -3.90
CA VAL A 94 6.37 7.82 -4.48
C VAL A 94 5.22 6.85 -4.58
N GLU A 95 4.92 6.43 -5.80
CA GLU A 95 3.87 5.47 -6.09
C GLU A 95 4.50 4.16 -6.55
N ILE A 96 4.23 3.09 -5.80
CA ILE A 96 4.57 1.73 -6.20
C ILE A 96 3.30 1.06 -6.73
N ILE A 97 3.39 0.50 -7.93
CA ILE A 97 2.28 -0.22 -8.56
C ILE A 97 2.67 -1.69 -8.73
N ARG A 98 1.84 -2.58 -8.19
CA ARG A 98 2.01 -4.04 -8.22
C ARG A 98 0.78 -4.73 -8.79
N ASP A 99 0.97 -5.84 -9.50
CA ASP A 99 -0.13 -6.73 -9.84
C ASP A 99 -0.60 -7.47 -8.59
N LEU A 100 -1.92 -7.61 -8.43
CA LEU A 100 -2.51 -8.27 -7.26
C LEU A 100 -2.21 -9.78 -7.22
N ALA A 101 -2.06 -10.42 -8.38
CA ALA A 101 -1.88 -11.86 -8.48
C ALA A 101 -0.62 -12.37 -7.75
N THR A 102 0.47 -11.58 -7.79
CA THR A 102 1.74 -11.96 -7.17
C THR A 102 2.12 -11.13 -5.95
N PHE A 103 1.27 -10.19 -5.54
CA PHE A 103 1.53 -9.37 -4.36
C PHE A 103 1.33 -10.16 -3.06
N SER A 104 2.20 -9.91 -2.08
CA SER A 104 2.16 -10.56 -0.76
C SER A 104 2.35 -9.57 0.39
N PRO A 105 1.89 -9.89 1.62
CA PRO A 105 2.20 -9.11 2.82
C PRO A 105 3.70 -8.97 3.08
N GLU A 106 4.48 -10.03 2.81
CA GLU A 106 5.94 -10.05 3.00
C GLU A 106 6.62 -9.06 2.07
N GLU A 107 6.15 -8.97 0.82
CA GLU A 107 6.61 -7.99 -0.15
C GLU A 107 6.38 -6.57 0.36
N LEU A 108 5.18 -6.28 0.88
CA LEU A 108 4.86 -4.97 1.45
C LEU A 108 5.74 -4.65 2.66
N SER A 109 5.92 -5.61 3.56
CA SER A 109 6.77 -5.48 4.75
C SER A 109 8.22 -5.15 4.36
N LEU A 110 8.77 -5.85 3.36
CA LEU A 110 10.10 -5.58 2.82
C LEU A 110 10.19 -4.17 2.24
N LEU A 111 9.21 -3.78 1.43
CA LEU A 111 9.13 -2.44 0.84
C LEU A 111 9.17 -1.36 1.92
N ILE A 112 8.29 -1.44 2.92
CA ILE A 112 8.22 -0.45 3.99
C ILE A 112 9.52 -0.40 4.82
N LYS A 113 10.14 -1.55 5.08
CA LYS A 113 11.43 -1.62 5.79
C LYS A 113 12.56 -0.96 5.00
N LEU A 114 12.65 -1.22 3.70
CA LEU A 114 13.67 -0.59 2.83
C LEU A 114 13.51 0.93 2.78
N ILE A 115 12.27 1.39 2.65
CA ILE A 115 11.97 2.83 2.62
C ILE A 115 12.35 3.49 3.94
N ASN A 116 11.92 2.93 5.07
CA ASN A 116 12.26 3.45 6.39
C ASN A 116 13.77 3.43 6.67
N HIS A 117 14.47 2.39 6.21
CA HIS A 117 15.92 2.30 6.38
C HIS A 117 16.65 3.41 5.62
N ARG A 118 16.20 3.68 4.39
CA ARG A 118 16.85 4.65 3.50
C ARG A 118 16.46 6.10 3.78
N TYR A 119 15.22 6.34 4.19
CA TYR A 119 14.62 7.66 4.35
C TYR A 119 13.89 7.83 5.69
N PRO A 120 14.56 7.59 6.83
CA PRO A 120 13.92 7.50 8.14
C PRO A 120 13.30 8.82 8.63
N GLN A 121 13.79 9.97 8.16
CA GLN A 121 13.35 11.30 8.60
C GLN A 121 12.54 12.04 7.53
N GLU A 122 12.72 11.64 6.27
CA GLU A 122 12.11 12.25 5.11
C GLU A 122 10.69 11.72 4.85
N LEU A 123 10.44 10.46 5.21
CA LEU A 123 9.16 9.81 5.06
C LEU A 123 8.14 10.40 6.05
N ILE A 124 7.02 10.88 5.51
CA ILE A 124 5.90 11.33 6.34
C ILE A 124 5.11 10.11 6.76
N LYS A 125 5.03 9.86 8.06
CA LYS A 125 4.26 8.79 8.67
C LYS A 125 3.65 9.25 9.99
N GLU A 126 2.56 8.62 10.38
CA GLU A 126 1.95 8.84 11.69
C GLU A 126 2.70 8.05 12.78
N ALA A 127 2.56 8.46 14.03
CA ALA A 127 3.16 7.72 15.14
C ALA A 127 2.57 6.31 15.20
N ASP A 128 3.42 5.32 15.44
CA ASP A 128 2.99 3.96 15.69
C ASP A 128 1.99 3.95 16.86
N SER A 129 0.86 3.28 16.68
CA SER A 129 0.07 2.88 17.83
C SER A 129 0.88 1.87 18.62
N GLU A 130 0.88 1.97 19.94
CA GLU A 130 1.42 0.93 20.82
C GLU A 130 0.58 -0.35 20.67
N THR A 131 0.85 -1.12 19.62
CA THR A 131 0.23 -2.41 19.32
C THR A 131 1.19 -3.50 19.78
N GLY A 132 0.71 -4.47 20.58
CA GLY A 132 1.55 -5.58 21.05
C GLY A 132 1.99 -6.52 19.91
N GLU A 133 3.07 -7.26 20.11
CA GLU A 133 3.60 -8.19 19.10
C GLU A 133 2.59 -9.29 18.71
N GLU A 134 1.83 -9.81 19.68
CA GLU A 134 0.78 -10.81 19.41
C GLU A 134 -0.35 -10.25 18.53
N ASP A 135 -0.75 -9.00 18.77
CA ASP A 135 -1.77 -8.31 17.98
C ASP A 135 -1.29 -8.05 16.54
N LEU A 136 0.01 -7.76 16.37
CA LEU A 136 0.62 -7.58 15.05
C LEU A 136 0.66 -8.89 14.25
N LEU A 137 1.02 -10.01 14.89
CA LEU A 137 1.02 -11.32 14.24
C LEU A 137 -0.37 -11.72 13.77
N PHE A 138 -1.38 -11.55 14.62
CA PHE A 138 -2.77 -11.83 14.26
C PHE A 138 -3.25 -10.93 13.11
N GLN A 139 -2.85 -9.65 13.11
CA GLN A 139 -3.17 -8.73 12.03
C GLN A 139 -2.52 -9.15 10.71
N ASP A 140 -1.26 -9.61 10.74
CA ASP A 140 -0.53 -10.06 9.55
C ASP A 140 -1.18 -11.33 8.94
N GLU A 141 -1.60 -12.29 9.76
CA GLU A 141 -2.34 -13.48 9.30
C GLU A 141 -3.69 -13.10 8.67
N MET A 142 -4.44 -12.21 9.30
CA MET A 142 -5.71 -11.72 8.77
C MET A 142 -5.52 -11.00 7.42
N ILE A 143 -4.50 -10.14 7.30
CA ILE A 143 -4.17 -9.45 6.04
C ILE A 143 -3.83 -10.46 4.94
N ALA A 144 -3.04 -11.50 5.26
CA ALA A 144 -2.69 -12.54 4.31
C ALA A 144 -3.94 -13.26 3.77
N HIS A 145 -4.85 -13.67 4.67
CA HIS A 145 -6.12 -14.30 4.27
C HIS A 145 -6.97 -13.40 3.37
N MET A 146 -7.12 -12.12 3.73
CA MET A 146 -7.93 -11.16 2.96
C MET A 146 -7.32 -10.85 1.58
N LEU A 147 -5.99 -10.87 1.47
CA LEU A 147 -5.31 -10.74 0.18
C LEU A 147 -5.57 -11.93 -0.73
N GLU A 148 -5.57 -13.15 -0.20
CA GLU A 148 -5.91 -14.36 -0.98
C GLU A 148 -7.37 -14.34 -1.43
N GLU A 149 -8.31 -13.95 -0.56
CA GLU A 149 -9.71 -13.77 -0.94
C GLU A 149 -9.89 -12.73 -2.05
N LEU A 150 -9.13 -11.63 -2.00
CA LEU A 150 -9.17 -10.58 -3.02
C LEU A 150 -8.67 -11.06 -4.39
N LYS A 151 -7.70 -11.98 -4.41
CA LYS A 151 -7.18 -12.56 -5.67
C LYS A 151 -8.25 -13.41 -6.37
N GLU A 152 -9.04 -14.15 -5.59
CA GLU A 152 -10.14 -14.98 -6.10
C GLU A 152 -11.37 -14.13 -6.49
N LEU A 153 -11.67 -13.11 -5.69
CA LEU A 153 -12.84 -12.23 -5.87
C LEU A 153 -12.39 -10.75 -5.92
N PRO A 154 -11.86 -10.29 -7.07
CA PRO A 154 -11.44 -8.91 -7.23
C PRO A 154 -12.65 -7.94 -7.13
N PRO A 155 -12.44 -6.71 -6.64
CA PRO A 155 -13.52 -5.76 -6.46
C PRO A 155 -14.10 -5.33 -7.82
N GLU A 156 -15.40 -5.08 -7.90
CA GLU A 156 -16.02 -4.61 -9.15
C GLU A 156 -15.68 -3.15 -9.48
N LYS A 157 -15.43 -2.35 -8.44
CA LYS A 157 -15.17 -0.92 -8.54
C LYS A 157 -13.75 -0.59 -8.11
N GLU A 158 -13.24 0.51 -8.63
CA GLU A 158 -12.00 1.09 -8.11
C GLU A 158 -12.24 1.59 -6.68
N LEU A 159 -11.32 1.22 -5.77
CA LEU A 159 -11.35 1.63 -4.38
C LEU A 159 -10.07 2.40 -4.05
N ILE A 160 -10.20 3.50 -3.31
CA ILE A 160 -9.06 4.22 -2.73
C ILE A 160 -9.26 4.38 -1.23
N GLY A 161 -8.26 3.93 -0.47
CA GLY A 161 -8.08 4.27 0.93
C GLY A 161 -7.14 5.45 1.07
N ILE A 162 -7.50 6.41 1.91
CA ILE A 162 -6.71 7.59 2.23
C ILE A 162 -6.54 7.66 3.73
N ARG A 163 -5.29 7.80 4.19
CA ARG A 163 -4.96 8.10 5.58
C ARG A 163 -4.91 9.61 5.77
N GLU A 164 -5.66 10.11 6.75
CA GLU A 164 -5.68 11.53 7.14
C GLU A 164 -5.90 11.69 8.65
N GLU A 165 -4.88 12.20 9.34
CA GLU A 165 -4.91 12.54 10.77
C GLU A 165 -5.42 11.39 11.67
N GLY A 166 -4.85 10.20 11.51
CA GLY A 166 -5.20 9.03 12.32
C GLY A 166 -6.50 8.34 11.94
N ARG A 167 -7.13 8.76 10.84
CA ARG A 167 -8.34 8.16 10.25
C ARG A 167 -8.03 7.54 8.89
N VAL A 168 -8.78 6.50 8.54
CA VAL A 168 -8.79 5.91 7.21
C VAL A 168 -10.15 6.20 6.57
N MET A 169 -10.13 6.83 5.41
CA MET A 169 -11.31 7.06 4.58
C MET A 169 -11.24 6.17 3.35
N ILE A 170 -12.38 5.63 2.93
CA ILE A 170 -12.48 4.82 1.73
C ILE A 170 -13.44 5.50 0.76
N PHE A 171 -13.04 5.59 -0.51
CA PHE A 171 -13.87 6.07 -1.59
C PHE A 171 -13.96 4.99 -2.67
N ASN A 172 -15.15 4.80 -3.21
CA ASN A 172 -15.36 4.06 -4.44
C ASN A 172 -15.37 5.06 -5.61
N TYR A 173 -14.70 4.74 -6.71
CA TYR A 173 -14.90 5.48 -7.95
C TYR A 173 -15.86 4.66 -8.80
N SER A 174 -17.13 5.09 -8.80
CA SER A 174 -18.07 4.70 -9.85
C SER A 174 -17.92 5.75 -10.95
N THR A 175 -17.48 5.37 -12.14
CA THR A 175 -17.66 6.23 -13.31
C THR A 175 -19.15 6.54 -13.41
N PRO A 176 -19.60 7.81 -13.43
CA PRO A 176 -21.02 8.09 -13.59
C PRO A 176 -21.50 7.50 -14.93
N PRO A 177 -22.74 6.96 -14.98
CA PRO A 177 -23.30 6.33 -16.18
C PRO A 177 -23.39 7.28 -17.38
#